data_AF-A0A7K3GKP3-F1
#
_entry.id   AF-A0A7K3GKP3-F1
#
_cell.length_a   1.000
_cell.length_b   1.000
_cell.length_c   1.000
_cell.angle_alpha   90.00
_cell.angle_beta   90.00
_cell.angle_gamma   90.00
#
_symmetry.space_group_name_H-M   'P 1'
#
loop_
_entity.id
_entity.type
_entity.pdbx_description
1 polymer ?
#
loop_
_entity_poly.entity_id
_entity_poly.type
_entity_poly.pdbx_seq_one_letter_code
_entity_poly.pdbx_strand_id
1 'polypeptide(L)'
;MPVVSIDAGAGAAAVGYQWAQQNAGGWGRDKPLTRAKNGIADRTGRTCGGSKPFQAMPDVVANDSCGMFPFAATHEGGTDGALCAEIVLKNTGGGWAVQRLGDAGSGTSCVRAHVPAADKQSAENQLSGGFVNQRVVEAEPFKVEITGSTDQPQGACLRTQPNGSLRAGDGWIRNTTEAVPQVNKTTTPNGPGTRAAVAQACLGKNLDEGSDASGDITGWQDAQLYRDTHSPNTGLARCHLIPNILGGKGQVLDGGQDNLVPCWQSGMNTGTPSMRTFEQAAQKLVKEDPNFQANDALFYQVTPDYKDATSTIPVGVTMTATVQRADGTSQPLFPEVYITNTKGNTGTLNLGN
;
A
#
# COMPACT_ATOMS: atom_id res chain seq x y z
N MET A 1 31.79 18.42 13.42
CA MET A 1 31.02 17.85 14.54
C MET A 1 30.73 16.40 14.19
N PRO A 2 30.99 15.45 15.10
CA PRO A 2 30.71 14.03 14.87
C PRO A 2 29.26 13.74 14.47
N VAL A 3 29.08 12.76 13.59
CA VAL A 3 27.77 12.24 13.20
C VAL A 3 27.73 10.75 13.50
N VAL A 4 26.88 10.35 14.43
CA VAL A 4 26.66 8.95 14.80
C VAL A 4 25.47 8.41 14.01
N SER A 5 25.71 7.39 13.20
CA SER A 5 24.67 6.78 12.37
C SER A 5 23.95 5.65 13.11
N ILE A 6 22.63 5.60 12.97
CA ILE A 6 21.78 4.46 13.33
C ILE A 6 21.04 4.03 12.06
N ASP A 7 21.26 2.80 11.64
CA ASP A 7 20.62 2.17 10.50
C ASP A 7 19.15 1.83 10.77
N ALA A 8 18.31 1.98 9.74
CA ALA A 8 16.89 1.67 9.77
C ALA A 8 16.59 0.19 10.13
N GLY A 9 17.56 -0.71 9.96
CA GLY A 9 17.51 -2.10 10.45
C GLY A 9 17.43 -2.25 11.97
N ALA A 10 17.58 -1.16 12.74
CA ALA A 10 17.19 -1.13 14.16
C ALA A 10 15.66 -0.98 14.38
N GLY A 11 14.86 -1.10 13.32
CA GLY A 11 13.42 -1.30 13.38
C GLY A 11 12.66 -0.13 14.01
N ALA A 12 11.72 -0.45 14.89
CA ALA A 12 10.86 0.54 15.53
C ALA A 12 11.67 1.61 16.30
N ALA A 13 12.83 1.25 16.86
CA ALA A 13 13.68 2.20 17.55
C ALA A 13 14.20 3.32 16.61
N ALA A 14 14.70 2.97 15.42
CA ALA A 14 15.17 3.94 14.44
C ALA A 14 14.06 4.90 13.99
N VAL A 15 12.85 4.36 13.75
CA VAL A 15 11.66 5.14 13.38
C VAL A 15 11.26 6.10 14.51
N GLY A 16 11.24 5.61 15.75
CA GLY A 16 10.91 6.42 16.93
C GLY A 16 11.89 7.58 17.11
N TYR A 17 13.19 7.35 16.88
CA TYR A 17 14.20 8.40 16.93
C TYR A 17 14.04 9.40 15.78
N GLN A 18 13.84 8.94 14.55
CA GLN A 18 13.61 9.83 13.41
C GLN A 18 12.39 10.73 13.64
N TRP A 19 11.30 10.16 14.14
CA TRP A 19 10.10 10.91 14.50
C TRP A 19 10.39 11.93 15.62
N ALA A 20 11.13 11.52 16.65
CA ALA A 20 11.51 12.41 17.75
C ALA A 20 12.39 13.59 17.28
N GLN A 21 13.33 13.36 16.35
CA GLN A 21 14.15 14.43 15.77
C GLN A 21 13.28 15.49 15.06
N GLN A 22 12.18 15.08 14.45
CA GLN A 22 11.26 15.99 13.74
C GLN A 22 10.26 16.68 14.68
N ASN A 23 9.87 16.02 15.77
CA ASN A 23 8.69 16.42 16.57
C ASN A 23 8.99 16.79 18.03
N ALA A 24 10.20 16.53 18.54
CA ALA A 24 10.57 16.72 19.94
C ALA A 24 11.88 17.52 20.08
N GLY A 25 11.80 18.81 19.79
CA GLY A 25 12.86 19.78 20.10
C GLY A 25 14.03 19.85 19.12
N GLY A 26 14.04 19.04 18.05
CA GLY A 26 15.07 19.06 17.00
C GLY A 26 16.41 18.43 17.40
N TRP A 27 16.47 17.76 18.56
CA TRP A 27 17.69 17.16 19.09
C TRP A 27 18.27 16.10 18.14
N GLY A 28 19.60 16.02 18.06
CA GLY A 28 20.31 15.11 17.17
C GLY A 28 20.30 15.50 15.69
N ARG A 29 19.46 16.46 15.26
CA ARG A 29 19.39 16.94 13.86
C ARG A 29 19.66 18.43 13.74
N ASP A 30 18.76 19.25 14.29
CA ASP A 30 18.79 20.71 14.23
C ASP A 30 19.60 21.27 15.41
N LYS A 31 19.52 20.60 16.57
CA LYS A 31 20.34 20.84 17.76
C LYS A 31 21.23 19.63 18.04
N PRO A 32 22.52 19.80 18.38
CA PRO A 32 23.37 18.68 18.74
C PRO A 32 22.95 18.07 20.08
N LEU A 33 23.24 16.79 20.24
CA LEU A 33 23.23 16.10 21.53
C LEU A 33 24.63 16.15 22.13
N THR A 34 24.74 16.02 23.45
CA THR A 34 26.04 16.03 24.13
C THR A 34 26.29 14.68 24.78
N ARG A 35 27.39 14.00 24.42
CA ARG A 35 27.69 12.65 24.94
C ARG A 35 27.86 12.67 26.46
N ALA A 36 27.27 11.68 27.12
CA ALA A 36 27.43 11.46 28.55
C ALA A 36 27.70 9.98 28.87
N LYS A 37 28.88 9.69 29.41
CA LYS A 37 29.39 8.35 29.75
C LYS A 37 28.86 7.82 31.07
N ASN A 38 28.49 8.71 31.99
CA ASN A 38 28.01 8.39 33.33
C ASN A 38 26.55 8.80 33.53
N GLY A 39 25.88 8.23 34.53
CA GLY A 39 24.49 8.58 34.86
C GLY A 39 23.43 8.02 33.90
N ILE A 40 23.80 7.01 33.09
CA ILE A 40 22.90 6.38 32.11
C ILE A 40 21.73 5.70 32.83
N ALA A 41 22.01 4.90 33.87
CA ALA A 41 20.96 4.22 34.64
C ALA A 41 19.98 5.21 35.27
N ASP A 42 20.47 6.32 35.83
CA ASP A 42 19.62 7.35 36.45
C ASP A 42 18.74 8.07 35.43
N ARG A 43 19.30 8.42 34.25
CA ARG A 43 18.51 9.01 33.15
C ARG A 43 17.47 8.03 32.62
N THR A 44 17.82 6.75 32.50
CA THR A 44 16.87 5.72 32.11
C THR A 44 15.75 5.57 33.14
N GLY A 45 16.09 5.54 34.43
CA GLY A 45 15.15 5.46 35.54
C GLY A 45 14.18 6.64 35.55
N ARG A 46 14.66 7.88 35.31
CA ARG A 46 13.79 9.06 35.23
C ARG A 46 12.82 9.02 34.05
N THR A 47 13.28 8.68 32.85
CA THR A 47 12.42 8.71 31.66
C THR A 47 11.46 7.53 31.63
N CYS A 48 11.93 6.31 31.86
CA CYS A 48 11.13 5.10 31.70
C CYS A 48 10.48 4.63 33.01
N GLY A 49 10.99 5.02 34.18
CA GLY A 49 10.48 4.60 35.49
C GLY A 49 10.01 5.74 36.39
N GLY A 50 10.09 7.01 35.96
CA GLY A 50 9.88 8.21 36.78
C GLY A 50 8.46 8.40 37.33
N SER A 51 8.01 9.65 37.46
CA SER A 51 6.72 9.95 38.12
C SER A 51 5.50 9.28 37.47
N LYS A 52 5.58 9.03 36.15
CA LYS A 52 4.67 8.17 35.39
C LYS A 52 5.46 7.00 34.78
N PRO A 53 5.52 5.82 35.42
CA PRO A 53 6.23 4.67 34.87
C PRO A 53 5.71 4.28 33.48
N PHE A 54 6.64 3.88 32.60
CA PHE A 54 6.29 3.31 31.30
C PHE A 54 5.53 1.99 31.49
N GLN A 55 4.38 1.86 30.84
CA GLN A 55 3.55 0.67 30.92
C GLN A 55 3.70 -0.14 29.64
N ALA A 56 4.35 -1.29 29.71
CA ALA A 56 4.51 -2.17 28.56
C ALA A 56 3.14 -2.60 28.00
N MET A 57 3.03 -2.65 26.66
CA MET A 57 1.85 -3.03 25.90
C MET A 57 2.14 -4.31 25.08
N PRO A 58 2.31 -5.48 25.72
CA PRO A 58 2.72 -6.71 25.04
C PRO A 58 1.72 -7.20 23.98
N ASP A 59 0.44 -6.82 24.12
CA ASP A 59 -0.62 -7.13 23.15
C ASP A 59 -0.50 -6.30 21.84
N VAL A 60 0.31 -5.24 21.86
CA VAL A 60 0.49 -4.31 20.73
C VAL A 60 1.92 -4.35 20.20
N VAL A 61 2.91 -4.48 21.09
CA VAL A 61 4.34 -4.54 20.76
C VAL A 61 4.93 -5.78 21.44
N ALA A 62 5.42 -6.73 20.65
CA ALA A 62 6.03 -7.94 21.19
C ALA A 62 7.30 -7.59 22.00
N ASN A 63 7.39 -8.11 23.23
CA ASN A 63 8.47 -7.80 24.17
C ASN A 63 8.69 -6.28 24.29
N ASP A 64 7.59 -5.55 24.51
CA ASP A 64 7.58 -4.09 24.56
C ASP A 64 8.57 -3.52 25.58
N SER A 65 9.28 -2.48 25.15
CA SER A 65 10.31 -1.81 25.93
C SER A 65 10.28 -0.30 25.67
N CYS A 66 10.75 0.46 26.66
CA CYS A 66 10.82 1.91 26.58
C CYS A 66 12.07 2.36 25.79
N GLY A 67 11.86 2.82 24.55
CA GLY A 67 12.86 3.52 23.74
C GLY A 67 12.78 5.03 23.99
N MET A 68 13.82 5.63 24.58
CA MET A 68 13.79 7.04 24.96
C MET A 68 14.63 7.94 24.05
N PHE A 69 14.14 9.15 23.82
CA PHE A 69 14.88 10.19 23.12
C PHE A 69 14.63 11.57 23.77
N PRO A 70 15.64 12.41 24.02
CA PRO A 70 17.08 12.17 23.87
C PRO A 70 17.59 10.95 24.65
N PHE A 71 18.65 10.31 24.15
CA PHE A 71 19.16 9.05 24.71
C PHE A 71 19.67 9.23 26.15
N ALA A 72 19.58 8.18 26.98
CA ALA A 72 20.20 8.16 28.30
C ALA A 72 21.75 8.25 28.25
N ALA A 73 22.36 8.05 27.08
CA ALA A 73 23.78 8.29 26.85
C ALA A 73 24.10 9.76 26.48
N THR A 74 23.18 10.69 26.72
CA THR A 74 23.33 12.12 26.44
C THR A 74 22.96 13.00 27.64
N HIS A 75 23.56 14.18 27.75
CA HIS A 75 23.23 15.14 28.82
C HIS A 75 21.80 15.67 28.73
N GLU A 76 21.21 15.67 27.54
CA GLU A 76 19.83 16.08 27.28
C GLU A 76 18.80 14.99 27.65
N GLY A 77 19.25 13.77 27.89
CA GLY A 77 18.39 12.65 28.31
C GLY A 77 17.97 12.72 29.79
N GLY A 78 16.98 11.92 30.16
CA GLY A 78 16.52 11.79 31.55
C GLY A 78 15.44 12.79 31.97
N THR A 79 14.69 13.32 31.02
CA THR A 79 13.46 14.07 31.34
C THR A 79 12.46 13.13 31.99
N ASP A 80 11.72 13.59 33.01
CA ASP A 80 10.70 12.76 33.64
C ASP A 80 9.67 12.28 32.61
N GLY A 81 9.38 10.98 32.62
CA GLY A 81 8.52 10.36 31.61
C GLY A 81 7.12 10.97 31.48
N ALA A 82 6.58 11.57 32.55
CA ALA A 82 5.30 12.27 32.50
C ALA A 82 5.30 13.51 31.60
N LEU A 83 6.49 14.04 31.28
CA LEU A 83 6.68 15.22 30.43
C LEU A 83 7.06 14.86 28.98
N CYS A 84 7.21 13.57 28.67
CA CYS A 84 7.57 13.11 27.34
C CYS A 84 6.34 12.73 26.52
N ALA A 85 6.41 12.95 25.20
CA ALA A 85 5.46 12.35 24.28
C ALA A 85 5.61 10.83 24.32
N GLU A 86 4.54 10.11 24.55
CA GLU A 86 4.52 8.65 24.54
C GLU A 86 3.94 8.18 23.20
N ILE A 87 4.65 7.32 22.47
CA ILE A 87 4.27 6.91 21.11
C ILE A 87 4.30 5.41 20.92
N VAL A 88 3.33 4.88 20.19
CA VAL A 88 3.28 3.51 19.70
C VAL A 88 3.53 3.54 18.19
N LEU A 89 4.44 2.68 17.75
CA LEU A 89 4.78 2.52 16.34
C LEU A 89 4.04 1.30 15.81
N LYS A 90 3.08 1.52 14.93
CA LYS A 90 2.30 0.46 14.29
C LYS A 90 2.80 0.24 12.88
N ASN A 91 3.18 -0.98 12.57
CA ASN A 91 3.43 -1.37 11.19
C ASN A 91 2.10 -1.47 10.44
N THR A 92 1.99 -0.77 9.31
CA THR A 92 0.77 -0.70 8.49
C THR A 92 0.88 -1.46 7.16
N GLY A 93 1.96 -2.20 6.93
CA GLY A 93 2.21 -2.86 5.65
C GLY A 93 2.84 -1.94 4.59
N GLY A 94 2.46 -0.66 4.58
CA GLY A 94 3.03 0.39 3.70
C GLY A 94 4.06 1.32 4.38
N GLY A 95 4.43 1.02 5.63
CA GLY A 95 5.30 1.86 6.46
C GLY A 95 4.89 1.87 7.93
N TRP A 96 5.48 2.78 8.71
CA TRP A 96 5.19 2.93 10.13
C TRP A 96 4.18 4.07 10.37
N ALA A 97 3.06 3.73 10.99
CA ALA A 97 2.17 4.73 11.58
C ALA A 97 2.61 5.02 13.02
N VAL A 98 2.79 6.31 13.34
CA VAL A 98 3.11 6.76 14.69
C VAL A 98 1.84 7.22 15.38
N GLN A 99 1.41 6.49 16.40
CA GLN A 99 0.28 6.87 17.25
C GLN A 99 0.80 7.48 18.55
N ARG A 100 0.40 8.71 18.88
CA ARG A 100 0.66 9.30 20.20
C ARG A 100 -0.33 8.75 21.23
N LEU A 101 0.15 8.48 22.44
CA LEU A 101 -0.65 8.11 23.60
C LEU A 101 -0.80 9.34 24.53
N GLY A 102 -2.05 9.69 24.82
CA GLY A 102 -2.40 10.79 25.71
C GLY A 102 -2.12 12.20 25.17
N ASP A 103 -2.36 13.21 26.01
CA ASP A 103 -2.39 14.63 25.65
C ASP A 103 -1.06 15.38 25.91
N ALA A 104 0.09 14.68 25.87
CA ALA A 104 1.38 15.35 26.01
C ALA A 104 1.49 16.46 24.95
N GLY A 105 1.57 17.71 25.41
CA GLY A 105 1.37 18.90 24.58
C GLY A 105 2.28 18.93 23.35
N SER A 106 1.80 19.53 22.27
CA SER A 106 2.65 19.93 21.15
C SER A 106 3.79 20.83 21.67
N GLY A 107 5.02 20.31 21.69
CA GLY A 107 6.20 21.03 22.21
C GLY A 107 7.07 20.29 23.24
N THR A 108 6.77 19.02 23.58
CA THR A 108 7.62 18.21 24.47
C THR A 108 9.05 18.03 23.92
N SER A 109 10.07 18.13 24.77
CA SER A 109 11.48 17.99 24.39
C SER A 109 11.99 16.54 24.38
N CYS A 110 11.13 15.58 24.72
CA CYS A 110 11.48 14.16 24.79
C CYS A 110 10.33 13.24 24.34
N VAL A 111 10.70 12.01 24.00
CA VAL A 111 9.83 10.94 23.51
C VAL A 111 10.12 9.63 24.25
N ARG A 112 9.05 8.88 24.54
CA ARG A 112 9.08 7.48 24.98
C ARG A 112 8.33 6.65 23.96
N ALA A 113 9.04 5.84 23.19
CA ALA A 113 8.48 4.96 22.19
C ALA A 113 8.31 3.54 22.75
N HIS A 114 7.16 2.93 22.49
CA HIS A 114 6.94 1.49 22.63
C HIS A 114 7.65 0.78 21.48
N VAL A 115 8.71 0.03 21.78
CA VAL A 115 9.55 -0.65 20.79
C VAL A 115 9.92 -2.06 21.26
N PRO A 116 10.04 -3.05 20.35
CA PRO A 116 10.55 -4.36 20.73
C PRO A 116 11.94 -4.25 21.38
N ALA A 117 12.18 -5.03 22.43
CA ALA A 117 13.46 -5.00 23.15
C ALA A 117 14.69 -5.25 22.23
N ALA A 118 14.53 -6.09 21.21
CA ALA A 118 15.58 -6.37 20.23
C ALA A 118 15.94 -5.15 19.38
N ASP A 119 14.93 -4.39 18.92
CA ASP A 119 15.10 -3.16 18.13
C ASP A 119 15.84 -2.10 18.94
N LYS A 120 15.43 -1.92 20.22
CA LYS A 120 16.11 -1.03 21.16
C LYS A 120 17.58 -1.41 21.34
N GLN A 121 17.86 -2.68 21.63
CA GLN A 121 19.23 -3.16 21.83
C GLN A 121 20.09 -2.97 20.58
N SER A 122 19.53 -3.23 19.38
CA SER A 122 20.19 -2.99 18.11
C SER A 122 20.59 -1.52 17.96
N ALA A 123 19.67 -0.58 18.21
CA ALA A 123 19.97 0.83 18.10
C ALA A 123 21.00 1.32 19.16
N GLU A 124 20.92 0.81 20.40
CA GLU A 124 21.88 1.15 21.46
C GLU A 124 23.30 0.66 21.12
N ASN A 125 23.41 -0.54 20.53
CA ASN A 125 24.69 -1.07 20.04
C ASN A 125 25.27 -0.20 18.93
N GLN A 126 24.44 0.26 17.99
CA GLN A 126 24.87 1.14 16.91
C GLN A 126 25.28 2.53 17.42
N LEU A 127 24.52 3.11 18.35
CA LEU A 127 24.88 4.38 19.01
C LEU A 127 26.24 4.26 19.73
N SER A 128 26.43 3.20 20.50
CA SER A 128 27.69 2.93 21.21
C SER A 128 28.86 2.73 20.25
N GLY A 129 28.69 1.90 19.22
CA GLY A 129 29.68 1.69 18.16
C GLY A 129 30.00 2.99 17.42
N GLY A 130 29.00 3.82 17.15
CA GLY A 130 29.16 5.14 16.54
C GLY A 130 30.00 6.09 17.39
N PHE A 131 29.81 6.10 18.73
CA PHE A 131 30.68 6.87 19.61
C PHE A 131 32.15 6.43 19.53
N VAL A 132 32.41 5.13 19.41
CA VAL A 132 33.76 4.60 19.25
C VAL A 132 34.33 4.99 17.89
N ASN A 133 33.57 4.76 16.81
CA ASN A 133 34.01 4.99 15.43
C ASN A 133 34.29 6.48 15.15
N GLN A 134 33.42 7.35 15.65
CA GLN A 134 33.55 8.80 15.49
C GLN A 134 34.41 9.43 16.59
N ARG A 135 34.94 8.64 17.53
CA ARG A 135 35.75 9.06 18.67
C ARG A 135 35.10 10.16 19.52
N VAL A 136 33.78 10.19 19.59
CA VAL A 136 33.03 11.20 20.38
C VAL A 136 33.44 11.05 21.84
N VAL A 137 33.92 12.08 22.52
CA VAL A 137 34.32 12.01 23.95
C VAL A 137 33.25 12.54 24.89
N GLU A 138 33.49 12.47 26.20
CA GLU A 138 32.54 13.02 27.19
C GLU A 138 32.32 14.51 26.95
N ALA A 139 31.08 14.97 27.13
CA ALA A 139 30.66 16.35 26.91
C ALA A 139 30.86 16.87 25.47
N GLU A 140 31.20 16.01 24.50
CA GLU A 140 31.35 16.41 23.10
C GLU A 140 29.97 16.46 22.41
N PRO A 141 29.67 17.55 21.68
CA PRO A 141 28.46 17.64 20.88
C PRO A 141 28.53 16.73 19.64
N PHE A 142 27.44 16.04 19.32
CA PHE A 142 27.30 15.19 18.15
C PHE A 142 25.89 15.27 17.55
N LYS A 143 25.77 14.89 16.28
CA LYS A 143 24.48 14.64 15.62
C LYS A 143 24.23 13.14 15.49
N VAL A 144 22.95 12.79 15.37
CA VAL A 144 22.53 11.44 15.02
C VAL A 144 21.87 11.46 13.66
N GLU A 145 22.31 10.56 12.80
CA GLU A 145 21.72 10.36 11.48
C GLU A 145 21.04 9.00 11.43
N ILE A 146 19.76 8.98 11.07
CA ILE A 146 19.08 7.72 10.78
C ILE A 146 19.35 7.40 9.31
N THR A 147 20.12 6.36 9.05
CA THR A 147 20.56 5.95 7.71
C THR A 147 19.72 4.78 7.18
N GLY A 148 19.62 4.66 5.86
CA GLY A 148 18.73 3.69 5.23
C GLY A 148 17.28 4.18 5.18
N SER A 149 16.42 3.43 4.48
CA SER A 149 14.98 3.73 4.51
C SER A 149 14.34 3.09 5.72
N THR A 150 13.63 3.88 6.51
CA THR A 150 12.69 3.38 7.53
C THR A 150 11.42 2.80 6.90
N ASP A 151 11.22 2.99 5.59
CA ASP A 151 10.17 2.31 4.83
C ASP A 151 10.52 0.82 4.76
N GLN A 152 9.58 -0.02 5.19
CA GLN A 152 9.79 -1.45 5.12
C GLN A 152 9.89 -1.91 3.66
N PRO A 153 10.68 -2.96 3.36
CA PRO A 153 10.66 -3.60 2.06
C PRO A 153 9.24 -4.04 1.73
N GLN A 154 8.78 -3.68 0.54
CA GLN A 154 7.45 -4.00 0.03
C GLN A 154 7.52 -4.35 -1.45
N GLY A 155 6.51 -5.11 -1.90
CA GLY A 155 6.29 -5.41 -3.31
C GLY A 155 6.37 -4.13 -4.15
N ALA A 156 7.03 -4.21 -5.31
CA ALA A 156 7.47 -3.04 -6.06
C ALA A 156 6.34 -2.05 -6.38
N CYS A 157 5.13 -2.53 -6.68
CA CYS A 157 3.99 -1.68 -7.01
C CYS A 157 3.38 -0.95 -5.79
N LEU A 158 3.64 -1.42 -4.56
CA LEU A 158 3.17 -0.73 -3.34
C LEU A 158 4.07 0.45 -2.97
N ARG A 159 5.32 0.47 -3.45
CA ARG A 159 6.30 1.54 -3.14
C ARG A 159 5.88 2.91 -3.64
N THR A 160 5.10 2.96 -4.71
CA THR A 160 4.67 4.23 -5.30
C THR A 160 3.30 4.05 -5.90
N GLN A 161 2.37 4.88 -5.42
CA GLN A 161 1.04 5.00 -6.00
C GLN A 161 1.14 5.84 -7.30
N PRO A 162 0.77 5.31 -8.48
CA PRO A 162 0.83 6.08 -9.72
C PRO A 162 -0.17 7.23 -9.72
N ASN A 163 0.15 8.30 -10.44
CA ASN A 163 -0.76 9.44 -10.57
C ASN A 163 -2.09 9.02 -11.23
N GLY A 164 -3.19 9.54 -10.70
CA GLY A 164 -4.55 9.21 -11.13
C GLY A 164 -5.06 7.85 -10.67
N SER A 165 -4.36 7.15 -9.76
CA SER A 165 -4.92 5.97 -9.10
C SER A 165 -5.68 6.34 -7.83
N LEU A 166 -6.63 5.50 -7.45
CA LEU A 166 -7.37 5.58 -6.20
C LEU A 166 -6.82 4.56 -5.21
N ARG A 167 -6.83 4.91 -3.93
CA ARG A 167 -6.49 3.97 -2.86
C ARG A 167 -7.49 2.82 -2.83
N ALA A 168 -7.00 1.60 -2.64
CA ALA A 168 -7.80 0.38 -2.51
C ALA A 168 -7.13 -0.55 -1.50
N GLY A 169 -7.64 -0.55 -0.26
CA GLY A 169 -7.08 -1.28 0.88
C GLY A 169 -5.65 -0.83 1.18
N ASP A 170 -4.74 -1.80 1.22
CA ASP A 170 -3.30 -1.56 1.37
C ASP A 170 -2.62 -1.11 0.07
N GLY A 171 -3.33 -1.09 -1.06
CA GLY A 171 -2.77 -0.77 -2.37
C GLY A 171 -3.59 0.28 -3.12
N TRP A 172 -3.67 0.13 -4.44
CA TRP A 172 -4.28 1.11 -5.33
C TRP A 172 -4.87 0.48 -6.59
N ILE A 173 -5.85 1.16 -7.18
CA ILE A 173 -6.47 0.83 -8.47
C ILE A 173 -6.38 2.04 -9.40
N ARG A 174 -6.00 1.82 -10.65
CA ARG A 174 -5.91 2.84 -11.69
C ARG A 174 -6.62 2.34 -12.94
N ASN A 175 -7.70 3.02 -13.29
CA ASN A 175 -8.39 2.81 -14.56
C ASN A 175 -8.11 4.00 -15.46
N THR A 176 -7.86 3.73 -16.73
CA THR A 176 -7.64 4.75 -17.75
C THR A 176 -8.68 4.59 -18.84
N THR A 177 -8.92 5.68 -19.56
CA THR A 177 -9.88 5.70 -20.65
C THR A 177 -9.27 6.32 -21.90
N GLU A 178 -9.87 5.98 -23.03
CA GLU A 178 -9.57 6.54 -24.34
C GLU A 178 -10.81 7.23 -24.91
N ALA A 179 -10.63 8.37 -25.56
CA ALA A 179 -11.72 9.06 -26.23
C ALA A 179 -12.19 8.26 -27.46
N VAL A 180 -13.51 8.17 -27.64
CA VAL A 180 -14.14 7.60 -28.84
C VAL A 180 -15.04 8.64 -29.50
N PRO A 181 -15.13 8.66 -30.85
CA PRO A 181 -16.01 9.57 -31.55
C PRO A 181 -17.49 9.40 -31.20
N GLN A 182 -17.88 8.19 -30.78
CA GLN A 182 -19.25 7.82 -30.45
C GLN A 182 -19.30 6.86 -29.25
N VAL A 183 -20.22 7.08 -28.30
CA VAL A 183 -20.48 6.15 -27.18
C VAL A 183 -21.06 4.83 -27.69
N ASN A 184 -21.90 4.87 -28.72
CA ASN A 184 -22.44 3.71 -29.43
C ASN A 184 -22.32 3.97 -30.94
N LYS A 185 -21.96 2.97 -31.75
CA LYS A 185 -21.81 3.06 -33.21
C LYS A 185 -23.15 2.97 -33.95
N THR A 186 -24.15 2.31 -33.35
CA THR A 186 -25.38 1.92 -34.06
C THR A 186 -26.67 2.50 -33.49
N THR A 187 -26.61 3.23 -32.37
CA THR A 187 -27.78 3.78 -31.67
C THR A 187 -27.80 5.31 -31.68
N THR A 188 -28.93 5.94 -31.35
CA THR A 188 -29.06 7.42 -31.31
C THR A 188 -29.65 7.89 -29.97
N PRO A 189 -29.25 9.07 -29.46
CA PRO A 189 -28.37 10.06 -30.08
C PRO A 189 -26.88 9.70 -29.99
N ASN A 190 -26.17 9.99 -31.08
CA ASN A 190 -24.72 9.82 -31.19
C ASN A 190 -24.01 11.02 -30.55
N GLY A 191 -22.96 10.75 -29.77
CA GLY A 191 -22.10 11.78 -29.21
C GLY A 191 -20.77 11.19 -28.76
N PRO A 192 -19.71 12.01 -28.68
CA PRO A 192 -18.40 11.56 -28.24
C PRO A 192 -18.45 11.04 -26.80
N GLY A 193 -17.55 10.12 -26.49
CA GLY A 193 -17.46 9.52 -25.16
C GLY A 193 -16.06 8.99 -24.87
N THR A 194 -15.98 8.15 -23.85
CA THR A 194 -14.76 7.47 -23.44
C THR A 194 -14.99 5.98 -23.29
N ARG A 195 -14.05 5.15 -23.74
CA ARG A 195 -14.03 3.71 -23.51
C ARG A 195 -12.96 3.37 -22.47
N ALA A 196 -13.15 2.27 -21.73
CA ALA A 196 -12.11 1.75 -20.85
C ALA A 196 -10.86 1.37 -21.66
N ALA A 197 -9.67 1.68 -21.14
CA ALA A 197 -8.41 1.43 -21.84
C ALA A 197 -7.55 0.42 -21.07
N VAL A 198 -6.75 0.86 -20.10
CA VAL A 198 -5.96 -0.04 -19.23
C VAL A 198 -6.46 0.08 -17.80
N ALA A 199 -6.68 -1.07 -17.17
CA ALA A 199 -6.99 -1.18 -15.75
C ALA A 199 -5.83 -1.88 -15.03
N GLN A 200 -5.31 -1.24 -13.98
CA GLN A 200 -4.20 -1.72 -13.18
C GLN A 200 -4.60 -1.71 -11.70
N ALA A 201 -4.14 -2.71 -10.96
CA ALA A 201 -4.24 -2.72 -9.52
C ALA A 201 -2.94 -3.22 -8.91
N CYS A 202 -2.52 -2.57 -7.83
CA CYS A 202 -1.56 -3.13 -6.90
C CYS A 202 -2.34 -3.57 -5.67
N LEU A 203 -2.43 -4.86 -5.43
CA LEU A 203 -3.23 -5.44 -4.37
C LEU A 203 -2.32 -5.85 -3.22
N GLY A 204 -2.49 -5.24 -2.05
CA GLY A 204 -1.84 -5.64 -0.80
C GLY A 204 -2.64 -6.68 -0.02
N LYS A 205 -2.23 -7.00 1.21
CA LYS A 205 -2.86 -8.06 2.01
C LYS A 205 -4.32 -7.76 2.37
N ASN A 206 -4.62 -6.52 2.74
CA ASN A 206 -5.97 -6.08 3.04
C ASN A 206 -6.60 -5.44 1.80
N LEU A 207 -7.77 -5.97 1.41
CA LEU A 207 -8.54 -5.52 0.26
C LEU A 207 -9.80 -4.78 0.71
N ASP A 208 -10.11 -3.67 0.05
CA ASP A 208 -11.41 -3.03 0.16
C ASP A 208 -12.47 -3.79 -0.64
N GLU A 209 -13.74 -3.58 -0.29
CA GLU A 209 -14.86 -4.07 -1.08
C GLU A 209 -15.08 -3.20 -2.32
N GLY A 210 -15.25 -3.85 -3.47
CA GLY A 210 -15.65 -3.19 -4.72
C GLY A 210 -17.13 -2.78 -4.72
N SER A 211 -17.66 -2.50 -5.90
CA SER A 211 -19.08 -2.22 -6.07
C SER A 211 -19.65 -2.97 -7.27
N ASP A 212 -20.97 -3.17 -7.30
CA ASP A 212 -21.62 -3.86 -8.40
C ASP A 212 -21.58 -3.04 -9.70
N ALA A 213 -21.53 -3.73 -10.84
CA ALA A 213 -21.54 -3.08 -12.15
C ALA A 213 -22.94 -2.56 -12.50
N SER A 214 -23.05 -1.30 -12.90
CA SER A 214 -24.30 -0.66 -13.31
C SER A 214 -24.07 0.40 -14.40
N GLY A 215 -25.12 1.12 -14.80
CA GLY A 215 -25.01 2.25 -15.72
C GLY A 215 -25.12 1.89 -17.20
N ASP A 216 -25.06 2.91 -18.07
CA ASP A 216 -25.05 2.75 -19.53
C ASP A 216 -23.63 3.04 -20.04
N ILE A 217 -22.77 2.02 -20.01
CA ILE A 217 -21.35 2.15 -20.38
C ILE A 217 -21.19 2.28 -21.91
N THR A 218 -20.04 2.79 -22.35
CA THR A 218 -19.69 2.87 -23.78
C THR A 218 -19.81 1.51 -24.47
N GLY A 219 -20.55 1.47 -25.57
CA GLY A 219 -20.88 0.28 -26.34
C GLY A 219 -22.00 -0.60 -25.76
N TRP A 220 -22.62 -0.23 -24.63
CA TRP A 220 -23.61 -1.09 -23.98
C TRP A 220 -24.87 -1.31 -24.84
N GLN A 221 -25.38 -0.26 -25.49
CA GLN A 221 -26.57 -0.36 -26.33
C GLN A 221 -26.26 -1.13 -27.63
N ASP A 222 -25.08 -0.92 -28.22
CA ASP A 222 -24.61 -1.72 -29.36
C ASP A 222 -24.53 -3.21 -29.01
N ALA A 223 -24.03 -3.54 -27.81
CA ALA A 223 -23.95 -4.92 -27.34
C ALA A 223 -25.34 -5.54 -27.17
N GLN A 224 -26.30 -4.78 -26.62
CA GLN A 224 -27.70 -5.21 -26.51
C GLN A 224 -28.32 -5.48 -27.87
N LEU A 225 -28.14 -4.58 -28.84
CA LEU A 225 -28.64 -4.75 -30.20
C LEU A 225 -28.02 -5.97 -30.89
N TYR A 226 -26.71 -6.15 -30.75
CA TYR A 226 -26.01 -7.32 -31.31
C TYR A 226 -26.54 -8.63 -30.71
N ARG A 227 -26.71 -8.69 -29.39
CA ARG A 227 -27.31 -9.85 -28.71
C ARG A 227 -28.71 -10.11 -29.23
N ASP A 228 -29.58 -9.10 -29.27
CA ASP A 228 -30.98 -9.28 -29.64
C ASP A 228 -31.13 -9.78 -31.07
N THR A 229 -30.21 -9.39 -31.95
CA THR A 229 -30.16 -9.83 -33.35
C THR A 229 -29.64 -11.25 -33.51
N HIS A 230 -28.57 -11.63 -32.81
CA HIS A 230 -27.83 -12.87 -33.10
C HIS A 230 -28.04 -13.99 -32.07
N SER A 231 -28.46 -13.66 -30.85
CA SER A 231 -28.60 -14.59 -29.74
C SER A 231 -29.59 -14.06 -28.69
N PRO A 232 -30.88 -13.92 -29.04
CA PRO A 232 -31.89 -13.38 -28.13
C PRO A 232 -31.97 -14.20 -26.84
N ASN A 233 -32.37 -13.55 -25.75
CA ASN A 233 -32.52 -14.13 -24.40
C ASN A 233 -31.22 -14.59 -23.71
N THR A 234 -30.06 -14.21 -24.23
CA THR A 234 -28.77 -14.54 -23.58
C THR A 234 -28.23 -13.38 -22.74
N GLY A 235 -27.46 -13.70 -21.70
CA GLY A 235 -27.00 -12.70 -20.75
C GLY A 235 -25.82 -11.88 -21.27
N LEU A 236 -25.90 -10.56 -21.15
CA LEU A 236 -24.76 -9.65 -21.23
C LEU A 236 -24.37 -9.22 -19.81
N ALA A 237 -23.11 -8.85 -19.64
CA ALA A 237 -22.59 -8.31 -18.40
C ALA A 237 -21.77 -7.05 -18.68
N ARG A 238 -21.70 -6.20 -17.67
CA ARG A 238 -20.72 -5.13 -17.58
C ARG A 238 -19.52 -5.74 -16.89
N CYS A 239 -18.58 -6.27 -17.67
CA CYS A 239 -17.41 -6.95 -17.14
C CYS A 239 -16.51 -5.93 -16.46
N HIS A 240 -16.16 -6.20 -15.21
CA HIS A 240 -15.10 -5.50 -14.52
C HIS A 240 -13.75 -5.84 -15.15
N LEU A 241 -12.88 -4.84 -15.31
CA LEU A 241 -11.49 -5.06 -15.65
C LEU A 241 -10.68 -5.40 -14.39
N ILE A 242 -10.85 -4.64 -13.31
CA ILE A 242 -10.50 -5.05 -11.95
C ILE A 242 -11.78 -5.53 -11.26
N PRO A 243 -11.90 -6.80 -10.85
CA PRO A 243 -13.16 -7.34 -10.31
C PRO A 243 -13.50 -6.74 -8.95
N ASN A 244 -14.79 -6.64 -8.63
CA ASN A 244 -15.27 -6.09 -7.37
C ASN A 244 -14.75 -6.86 -6.13
N ILE A 245 -14.52 -8.16 -6.25
CA ILE A 245 -13.94 -9.01 -5.18
C ILE A 245 -12.50 -8.62 -4.81
N LEU A 246 -11.82 -7.86 -5.67
CA LEU A 246 -10.48 -7.29 -5.48
C LEU A 246 -10.52 -5.75 -5.28
N GLY A 247 -11.71 -5.18 -5.03
CA GLY A 247 -11.88 -3.75 -4.76
C GLY A 247 -12.29 -2.90 -5.97
N GLY A 248 -12.43 -3.50 -7.15
CA GLY A 248 -12.87 -2.80 -8.36
C GLY A 248 -14.24 -2.15 -8.22
N LYS A 249 -14.38 -0.91 -8.70
CA LYS A 249 -15.64 -0.18 -8.72
C LYS A 249 -16.37 -0.36 -10.05
N GLY A 250 -17.70 -0.33 -10.02
CA GLY A 250 -18.55 -0.54 -11.19
C GLY A 250 -19.83 0.31 -11.22
N GLN A 251 -20.03 1.23 -10.27
CA GLN A 251 -21.23 2.06 -10.26
C GLN A 251 -21.02 3.36 -11.04
N VAL A 252 -22.12 4.09 -11.27
CA VAL A 252 -22.06 5.41 -11.92
C VAL A 252 -21.49 6.45 -10.95
N LEU A 253 -21.92 6.40 -9.68
CA LEU A 253 -21.59 7.43 -8.68
C LEU A 253 -20.18 7.30 -8.11
N ASP A 254 -19.52 6.15 -8.26
CA ASP A 254 -18.16 5.91 -7.79
C ASP A 254 -17.10 5.98 -8.92
N GLY A 255 -17.51 6.44 -10.11
CA GLY A 255 -16.63 6.50 -11.29
C GLY A 255 -16.25 5.13 -11.86
N GLY A 256 -16.89 4.05 -11.40
CA GLY A 256 -16.59 2.69 -11.80
C GLY A 256 -16.85 2.38 -13.27
N GLN A 257 -17.51 3.26 -14.02
CA GLN A 257 -17.75 3.07 -15.46
C GLN A 257 -16.44 2.92 -16.26
N ASP A 258 -15.35 3.54 -15.81
CA ASP A 258 -14.02 3.45 -16.46
C ASP A 258 -13.37 2.06 -16.28
N ASN A 259 -13.91 1.24 -15.39
CA ASN A 259 -13.47 -0.11 -15.10
C ASN A 259 -14.33 -1.17 -15.81
N LEU A 260 -15.25 -0.78 -16.69
CA LEU A 260 -16.25 -1.67 -17.26
C LEU A 260 -16.16 -1.74 -18.78
N VAL A 261 -16.37 -2.94 -19.32
CA VAL A 261 -16.59 -3.17 -20.75
C VAL A 261 -17.84 -4.03 -20.99
N PRO A 262 -18.59 -3.81 -22.07
CA PRO A 262 -19.67 -4.70 -22.47
C PRO A 262 -19.11 -6.08 -22.82
N CYS A 263 -19.73 -7.14 -22.30
CA CYS A 263 -19.28 -8.49 -22.55
C CYS A 263 -20.39 -9.53 -22.44
N TRP A 264 -20.11 -10.74 -22.91
CA TRP A 264 -20.98 -11.87 -22.65
C TRP A 264 -20.91 -12.31 -21.18
N GLN A 265 -22.07 -12.50 -20.55
CA GLN A 265 -22.16 -13.05 -19.20
C GLN A 265 -21.57 -14.46 -19.14
N SER A 266 -21.86 -15.30 -20.14
CA SER A 266 -21.25 -16.63 -20.30
C SER A 266 -20.32 -16.57 -21.51
N GLY A 267 -19.02 -16.72 -21.28
CA GLY A 267 -17.94 -16.43 -22.22
C GLY A 267 -16.82 -15.66 -21.53
N MET A 268 -16.74 -14.35 -21.77
CA MET A 268 -15.69 -13.52 -21.19
C MET A 268 -15.84 -13.30 -19.68
N ASN A 269 -17.05 -13.01 -19.18
CA ASN A 269 -17.27 -12.75 -17.74
C ASN A 269 -17.11 -14.04 -16.92
N THR A 270 -17.92 -15.06 -17.22
CA THR A 270 -17.90 -16.36 -16.54
C THR A 270 -17.77 -17.51 -17.53
N GLY A 271 -17.28 -18.66 -17.05
CA GLY A 271 -16.93 -19.83 -17.87
C GLY A 271 -15.52 -20.32 -17.56
N THR A 272 -15.00 -21.26 -18.37
CA THR A 272 -13.65 -21.82 -18.15
C THR A 272 -12.94 -22.08 -19.48
N PRO A 273 -11.80 -21.39 -19.76
CA PRO A 273 -11.30 -20.20 -19.06
C PRO A 273 -12.17 -18.97 -19.36
N SER A 274 -12.28 -18.06 -18.39
CA SER A 274 -12.91 -16.73 -18.49
C SER A 274 -12.16 -15.76 -17.59
N MET A 275 -12.53 -14.47 -17.55
CA MET A 275 -11.95 -13.52 -16.58
C MET A 275 -12.10 -14.05 -15.15
N ARG A 276 -13.27 -14.61 -14.80
CA ARG A 276 -13.54 -15.20 -13.49
C ARG A 276 -12.51 -16.24 -13.06
N THR A 277 -11.98 -17.04 -13.99
CA THR A 277 -10.96 -18.06 -13.68
C THR A 277 -9.70 -17.44 -13.07
N PHE A 278 -9.24 -16.32 -13.64
CA PHE A 278 -8.01 -15.65 -13.21
C PHE A 278 -8.25 -14.72 -12.02
N GLU A 279 -9.42 -14.10 -11.94
CA GLU A 279 -9.86 -13.31 -10.78
C GLU A 279 -9.92 -14.16 -9.50
N GLN A 280 -10.42 -15.40 -9.59
CA GLN A 280 -10.45 -16.33 -8.46
C GLN A 280 -9.04 -16.74 -8.01
N ALA A 281 -8.11 -16.92 -8.95
CA ALA A 281 -6.71 -17.19 -8.61
C ALA A 281 -6.08 -16.01 -7.84
N ALA A 282 -6.33 -14.77 -8.30
CA ALA A 282 -5.89 -13.56 -7.61
C ALA A 282 -6.52 -13.41 -6.22
N GLN A 283 -7.84 -13.63 -6.11
CA GLN A 283 -8.54 -13.58 -4.82
C GLN A 283 -7.99 -14.61 -3.83
N LYS A 284 -7.80 -15.85 -4.28
CA LYS A 284 -7.25 -16.93 -3.46
C LYS A 284 -5.85 -16.60 -2.96
N LEU A 285 -4.98 -16.08 -3.83
CA LEU A 285 -3.63 -15.66 -3.41
C LEU A 285 -3.71 -14.60 -2.30
N VAL A 286 -4.45 -13.52 -2.51
CA VAL A 286 -4.42 -12.38 -1.58
C VAL A 286 -5.15 -12.70 -0.27
N LYS A 287 -6.37 -13.26 -0.35
CA LYS A 287 -7.24 -13.48 0.81
C LYS A 287 -6.97 -14.79 1.55
N GLU A 288 -6.55 -15.84 0.87
CA GLU A 288 -6.51 -17.19 1.43
C GLU A 288 -5.09 -17.75 1.60
N ASP A 289 -4.09 -17.30 0.82
CA ASP A 289 -2.73 -17.83 0.94
C ASP A 289 -2.04 -17.28 2.20
N PRO A 290 -1.68 -18.14 3.18
CA PRO A 290 -0.97 -17.71 4.38
C PRO A 290 0.46 -17.24 4.08
N ASN A 291 1.01 -17.58 2.92
CA ASN A 291 2.34 -17.16 2.50
C ASN A 291 2.36 -15.78 1.84
N PHE A 292 1.20 -15.22 1.48
CA PHE A 292 1.12 -13.83 1.00
C PHE A 292 1.10 -12.89 2.22
N GLN A 293 2.23 -12.24 2.48
CA GLN A 293 2.47 -11.43 3.69
C GLN A 293 1.99 -9.99 3.53
N ALA A 294 1.98 -9.24 4.64
CA ALA A 294 1.50 -7.85 4.70
C ALA A 294 2.16 -6.91 3.68
N ASN A 295 3.45 -7.11 3.39
CA ASN A 295 4.22 -6.26 2.50
C ASN A 295 4.38 -6.85 1.08
N ASP A 296 3.77 -8.00 0.81
CA ASP A 296 3.72 -8.56 -0.54
C ASP A 296 2.64 -7.84 -1.35
N ALA A 297 2.82 -7.84 -2.66
CA ALA A 297 1.87 -7.23 -3.59
C ALA A 297 1.51 -8.19 -4.73
N LEU A 298 0.28 -8.12 -5.21
CA LEU A 298 -0.11 -8.67 -6.50
C LEU A 298 -0.34 -7.51 -7.46
N PHE A 299 0.56 -7.35 -8.44
CA PHE A 299 0.35 -6.42 -9.54
C PHE A 299 -0.52 -7.10 -10.59
N TYR A 300 -1.74 -6.59 -10.78
CA TYR A 300 -2.77 -7.14 -11.64
C TYR A 300 -3.12 -6.13 -12.72
N GLN A 301 -3.17 -6.55 -13.98
CA GLN A 301 -3.48 -5.67 -15.11
C GLN A 301 -4.40 -6.34 -16.11
N VAL A 302 -5.37 -5.58 -16.61
CA VAL A 302 -6.25 -5.97 -17.71
C VAL A 302 -6.26 -4.88 -18.78
N THR A 303 -6.06 -5.30 -20.02
CA THR A 303 -6.05 -4.43 -21.20
C THR A 303 -7.07 -4.94 -22.23
N PRO A 304 -8.22 -4.27 -22.36
CA PRO A 304 -9.09 -4.36 -23.51
C PRO A 304 -8.36 -4.30 -24.86
N ASP A 305 -8.72 -5.22 -25.75
CA ASP A 305 -8.25 -5.27 -27.13
C ASP A 305 -9.40 -4.85 -28.06
N TYR A 306 -9.15 -3.81 -28.86
CA TYR A 306 -10.14 -3.16 -29.72
C TYR A 306 -9.73 -3.31 -31.19
N LYS A 307 -10.70 -3.50 -32.10
CA LYS A 307 -10.41 -3.67 -33.53
C LYS A 307 -9.73 -2.44 -34.13
N ASP A 308 -10.21 -1.26 -33.75
CA ASP A 308 -9.68 0.02 -34.22
C ASP A 308 -9.96 1.16 -33.23
N ALA A 309 -9.55 2.37 -33.61
CA ALA A 309 -9.72 3.58 -32.80
C ALA A 309 -11.18 4.03 -32.61
N THR A 310 -12.12 3.46 -33.37
CA THR A 310 -13.55 3.76 -33.27
C THR A 310 -14.33 2.73 -32.47
N SER A 311 -13.77 1.53 -32.23
CA SER A 311 -14.41 0.46 -31.46
C SER A 311 -14.86 0.92 -30.08
N THR A 312 -16.08 0.58 -29.67
CA THR A 312 -16.62 0.87 -28.34
C THR A 312 -16.65 -0.38 -27.47
N ILE A 313 -16.68 -1.56 -28.09
CA ILE A 313 -16.69 -2.86 -27.43
C ILE A 313 -15.41 -3.61 -27.80
N PRO A 314 -14.65 -4.17 -26.83
CA PRO A 314 -13.44 -4.91 -27.14
C PRO A 314 -13.75 -6.30 -27.70
N VAL A 315 -12.85 -6.79 -28.56
CA VAL A 315 -12.89 -8.17 -29.08
C VAL A 315 -12.41 -9.20 -28.06
N GLY A 316 -11.73 -8.75 -27.03
CA GLY A 316 -11.24 -9.55 -25.92
C GLY A 316 -10.46 -8.68 -24.93
N VAL A 317 -9.89 -9.32 -23.91
CA VAL A 317 -9.01 -8.66 -22.95
C VAL A 317 -7.74 -9.48 -22.78
N THR A 318 -6.62 -8.80 -22.59
CA THR A 318 -5.37 -9.39 -22.12
C THR A 318 -5.25 -9.18 -20.62
N MET A 319 -4.97 -10.23 -19.86
CA MET A 319 -4.81 -10.17 -18.40
C MET A 319 -3.41 -10.65 -18.01
N THR A 320 -2.82 -10.00 -17.01
CA THR A 320 -1.56 -10.43 -16.38
C THR A 320 -1.66 -10.26 -14.87
N ALA A 321 -0.96 -11.10 -14.10
CA ALA A 321 -0.78 -10.89 -12.68
C ALA A 321 0.58 -11.39 -12.18
N THR A 322 1.29 -10.54 -11.46
CA THR A 322 2.64 -10.81 -10.94
C THR A 322 2.66 -10.61 -9.43
N VAL A 323 3.04 -11.66 -8.70
CA VAL A 323 3.34 -11.59 -7.27
C VAL A 323 4.68 -10.90 -7.11
N GLN A 324 4.73 -9.86 -6.30
CA GLN A 324 5.93 -9.09 -5.98
C GLN A 324 6.15 -9.18 -4.46
N ARG A 325 7.24 -9.81 -4.05
CA ARG A 325 7.53 -10.04 -2.64
C ARG A 325 8.26 -8.85 -2.03
N ALA A 326 8.13 -8.73 -0.71
CA ALA A 326 8.85 -7.73 0.07
C ALA A 326 10.37 -7.82 -0.09
N ASP A 327 10.91 -9.03 -0.28
CA ASP A 327 12.35 -9.29 -0.51
C ASP A 327 12.86 -8.86 -1.90
N GLY A 328 11.98 -8.34 -2.76
CA GLY A 328 12.29 -7.90 -4.11
C GLY A 328 12.18 -8.97 -5.19
N THR A 329 11.87 -10.22 -4.83
CA THR A 329 11.59 -11.27 -5.82
C THR A 329 10.23 -11.06 -6.47
N SER A 330 10.05 -11.58 -7.68
CA SER A 330 8.79 -11.48 -8.42
C SER A 330 8.57 -12.71 -9.27
N GLN A 331 7.30 -13.14 -9.36
CA GLN A 331 6.90 -14.31 -10.14
C GLN A 331 5.47 -14.13 -10.68
N PRO A 332 5.16 -14.60 -11.89
CA PRO A 332 3.80 -14.57 -12.40
C PRO A 332 2.89 -15.46 -11.54
N LEU A 333 1.74 -14.94 -11.11
CA LEU A 333 0.64 -15.76 -10.61
C LEU A 333 0.00 -16.53 -11.77
N PHE A 334 -0.16 -15.86 -12.90
CA PHE A 334 -0.48 -16.43 -14.20
C PHE A 334 0.24 -15.60 -15.29
N PRO A 335 0.60 -16.22 -16.44
CA PRO A 335 1.26 -15.52 -17.53
C PRO A 335 0.29 -14.54 -18.22
N GLU A 336 0.73 -13.88 -19.29
CA GLU A 336 -0.20 -13.17 -20.16
C GLU A 336 -1.25 -14.14 -20.73
N VAL A 337 -2.52 -13.83 -20.52
CA VAL A 337 -3.65 -14.63 -21.01
C VAL A 337 -4.62 -13.74 -21.78
N TYR A 338 -5.12 -14.24 -22.90
CA TYR A 338 -6.10 -13.54 -23.74
C TYR A 338 -7.47 -14.21 -23.64
N ILE A 339 -8.49 -13.42 -23.30
CA ILE A 339 -9.87 -13.88 -23.16
C ILE A 339 -10.72 -13.19 -24.22
N THR A 340 -11.19 -13.97 -25.20
CA THR A 340 -12.05 -13.45 -26.27
C THR A 340 -13.42 -13.03 -25.73
N ASN A 341 -13.98 -11.94 -26.26
CA ASN A 341 -15.34 -11.48 -25.97
C ASN A 341 -16.40 -12.22 -26.81
N THR A 342 -16.35 -13.54 -26.80
CA THR A 342 -17.26 -14.44 -27.53
C THR A 342 -18.29 -15.06 -26.60
N LYS A 343 -19.40 -15.54 -27.18
CA LYS A 343 -20.46 -16.21 -26.40
C LYS A 343 -20.00 -17.63 -26.07
N GLY A 344 -19.80 -17.90 -24.79
CA GLY A 344 -19.07 -19.09 -24.33
C GLY A 344 -17.67 -19.16 -24.93
N ASN A 345 -17.03 -20.33 -24.85
CA ASN A 345 -15.70 -20.55 -25.45
C ASN A 345 -15.80 -21.14 -26.86
N THR A 346 -16.70 -20.57 -27.67
CA THR A 346 -17.03 -21.11 -29.00
C THR A 346 -16.25 -20.45 -30.13
N GLY A 347 -15.62 -19.30 -29.88
CA GLY A 347 -14.97 -18.49 -30.93
C GLY A 347 -15.96 -17.78 -31.87
N THR A 348 -17.27 -17.92 -31.65
CA THR A 348 -18.33 -17.31 -32.45
C THR A 348 -19.04 -16.21 -31.66
N LEU A 349 -19.75 -15.33 -32.39
CA LEU A 349 -20.54 -14.24 -31.78
C LEU A 349 -19.67 -13.30 -30.92
N ASN A 350 -18.53 -12.86 -31.45
CA ASN A 350 -17.69 -11.86 -30.78
C ASN A 350 -18.44 -10.52 -30.72
N LEU A 351 -18.54 -9.91 -29.52
CA LEU A 351 -19.22 -8.62 -29.33
C LEU A 351 -18.43 -7.41 -29.81
N GLY A 352 -17.12 -7.54 -30.00
CA GLY A 352 -16.25 -6.44 -30.39
C GLY A 352 -16.62 -5.87 -31.76
N ASN A 353 -16.65 -4.54 -31.85
CA ASN A 353 -17.18 -3.81 -33.00
C ASN A 353 -16.18 -2.86 -33.66
#